data_AF-F0BB87-F1
#
_entry.id   AF-F0BB87-F1
#
_cell.length_a   1.000
_cell.length_b   1.000
_cell.length_c   1.000
_cell.angle_alpha   90.00
_cell.angle_beta   90.00
_cell.angle_gamma   90.00
#
_symmetry.space_group_name_H-M   'P 1'
#
loop_
_entity.id
_entity.type
_entity.pdbx_description
1 polymer ?
#
loop_
_entity_poly.entity_id
_entity_poly.type
_entity_poly.pdbx_seq_one_letter_code
_entity_poly.pdbx_strand_id
1 'polypeptide(L)'
;MADACPHLQPLYASALQAGCAVQQVSHGWSRAKRVLEFARTLPAALRATQCSDAAVSYYHAPKAPHWPGDEGFFCQQCLVGMAFPLR
;
A
#
# COMPACT_ATOMS: atom_id res chain seq x y z
N MET A 1 8.11 -5.42 -8.06
CA MET A 1 6.88 -4.60 -8.01
C MET A 1 6.33 -4.36 -9.41
N ALA A 2 7.15 -3.94 -10.37
CA ALA A 2 6.74 -3.74 -11.76
C ALA A 2 6.06 -4.98 -12.38
N ASP A 3 6.61 -6.18 -12.16
CA ASP A 3 6.03 -7.44 -12.66
C ASP A 3 4.74 -7.86 -11.93
N ALA A 4 4.50 -7.32 -10.74
CA ALA A 4 3.35 -7.67 -9.90
C ALA A 4 2.18 -6.70 -10.06
N CYS A 5 2.47 -5.40 -10.18
CA CYS A 5 1.49 -4.35 -10.41
C CYS A 5 2.17 -3.11 -10.99
N PRO A 6 2.07 -2.85 -12.30
CA PRO A 6 2.66 -1.64 -12.91
C PRO A 6 2.02 -0.36 -12.37
N HIS A 7 0.72 -0.39 -12.04
CA HIS A 7 -0.04 0.76 -11.52
C HIS A 7 0.49 1.27 -10.17
N LEU A 8 0.97 0.37 -9.30
CA LEU A 8 1.54 0.72 -8.00
C LEU A 8 3.05 1.00 -8.07
N GLN A 9 3.71 0.74 -9.20
CA GLN A 9 5.15 0.91 -9.34
C GLN A 9 5.63 2.34 -9.00
N PRO A 10 4.96 3.43 -9.44
CA PRO A 10 5.38 4.79 -9.08
C PRO A 10 5.27 5.04 -7.56
N LEU A 11 4.17 4.62 -6.94
CA LEU A 11 3.95 4.78 -5.49
C LEU A 11 4.96 3.98 -4.67
N TYR A 12 5.25 2.76 -5.11
CA TYR A 12 6.27 1.92 -4.51
C TYR A 12 7.66 2.53 -4.58
N ALA A 13 8.07 3.02 -5.77
CA ALA A 13 9.35 3.69 -5.95
C ALA A 13 9.48 4.91 -5.02
N SER A 14 8.43 5.74 -4.95
CA SER A 14 8.39 6.91 -4.07
C SER A 14 8.43 6.52 -2.58
N ALA A 15 7.78 5.42 -2.18
CA ALA A 15 7.87 4.91 -0.80
C ALA A 15 9.31 4.48 -0.46
N LEU A 16 10.00 3.77 -1.37
CA LEU A 16 11.40 3.40 -1.18
C LEU A 16 12.32 4.62 -1.10
N GLN A 17 12.12 5.63 -1.96
CA GLN A 17 12.87 6.89 -1.93
C GLN A 17 12.67 7.66 -0.61
N ALA A 18 11.49 7.55 0.00
CA ALA A 18 11.20 8.10 1.32
C ALA A 18 11.79 7.27 2.49
N GLY A 19 12.57 6.21 2.19
CA GLY A 19 13.19 5.34 3.18
C GLY A 19 12.22 4.35 3.84
N CYS A 20 11.05 4.13 3.25
CA CYS A 20 10.19 3.02 3.65
C CYS A 20 10.76 1.71 3.11
N ALA A 21 10.66 0.65 3.90
CA ALA A 21 11.04 -0.70 3.49
C ALA A 21 9.85 -1.64 3.68
N VAL A 22 9.69 -2.58 2.75
CA VAL A 22 8.73 -3.67 2.90
C VAL A 22 9.23 -4.57 4.02
N GLN A 23 8.40 -4.74 5.05
CA GLN A 23 8.66 -5.63 6.16
C GLN A 23 8.19 -7.05 5.85
N GLN A 24 7.01 -7.16 5.25
CA GLN A 24 6.36 -8.42 4.98
C GLN A 24 5.61 -8.37 3.65
N VAL A 25 5.51 -9.53 3.01
CA VAL A 25 4.61 -9.74 1.88
C VAL A 25 3.63 -10.82 2.26
N SER A 26 2.35 -10.48 2.33
CA SER A 26 1.27 -11.43 2.59
C SER A 26 0.50 -11.75 1.29
N HIS A 27 -0.11 -12.93 1.27
CA HIS A 27 -0.78 -13.50 0.10
C HIS A 27 -2.13 -14.10 0.51
N GLY A 28 -3.03 -14.25 -0.46
CA GLY A 28 -4.26 -15.02 -0.26
C GLY A 28 -5.34 -14.35 0.59
N TRP A 29 -5.39 -13.02 0.62
CA TRP A 29 -6.48 -12.28 1.25
C TRP A 29 -7.74 -12.33 0.39
N SER A 30 -8.92 -12.19 1.01
CA SER A 30 -10.22 -12.30 0.35
C SER A 30 -10.36 -11.46 -0.93
N ARG A 31 -9.73 -10.27 -0.97
CA ARG A 31 -9.74 -9.36 -2.12
C ARG A 31 -8.36 -9.04 -2.68
N ALA A 32 -7.28 -9.46 -2.02
CA ALA A 32 -5.92 -9.13 -2.44
C ALA A 32 -5.10 -10.41 -2.66
N LYS A 33 -4.55 -10.56 -3.86
CA LYS A 33 -3.61 -11.63 -4.20
C LYS A 33 -2.29 -11.46 -3.46
N ARG A 34 -1.89 -10.21 -3.21
CA ARG A 34 -0.65 -9.84 -2.55
C ARG A 34 -0.79 -8.50 -1.83
N VAL A 35 -0.26 -8.39 -0.62
CA VAL A 35 -0.14 -7.13 0.11
C VAL A 35 1.31 -6.94 0.53
N LEU A 36 1.86 -5.77 0.24
CA LEU A 36 3.18 -5.34 0.67
C LEU A 36 3.01 -4.51 1.93
N GLU A 37 3.43 -5.05 3.07
CA GLU A 37 3.32 -4.40 4.36
C GLU A 37 4.64 -3.68 4.66
N PHE A 38 4.58 -2.37 4.87
CA PHE A 38 5.73 -1.52 5.13
C PHE A 38 5.99 -1.37 6.63
N ALA A 39 7.27 -1.28 7.02
CA ALA A 39 7.66 -1.12 8.42
C ALA A 39 7.33 0.27 9.01
N ARG A 40 7.04 1.26 8.17
CA ARG A 40 6.89 2.67 8.54
C ARG A 40 5.56 3.21 8.05
N THR A 41 5.04 4.21 8.75
CA THR A 41 3.82 4.92 8.37
C THR A 41 3.92 5.57 6.99
N LEU A 42 2.78 5.76 6.32
CA LEU A 42 2.75 6.38 4.99
C LEU A 42 3.37 7.79 5.02
N PRO A 43 4.39 8.07 4.19
CA PRO A 43 5.00 9.40 4.12
C PRO A 43 3.98 10.46 3.69
N ALA A 44 4.03 11.64 4.31
CA ALA A 44 3.06 12.72 4.04
C ALA A 44 3.03 13.15 2.56
N ALA A 45 4.20 13.20 1.90
CA ALA A 45 4.30 13.49 0.47
C ALA A 45 3.56 12.45 -0.39
N LEU A 46 3.60 11.18 0.02
CA LEU A 46 2.91 10.09 -0.66
C LEU A 46 1.39 10.14 -0.42
N ARG A 47 0.97 10.51 0.79
CA ARG A 47 -0.44 10.72 1.12
C ARG A 47 -1.06 11.89 0.33
N ALA A 48 -0.28 12.94 0.09
CA ALA A 48 -0.71 14.09 -0.72
C ALA A 48 -0.73 13.80 -2.23
N THR A 49 -0.16 12.68 -2.67
CA THR A 49 -0.16 12.30 -4.07
C THR A 49 -1.56 11.83 -4.45
N GLN A 50 -2.25 12.56 -5.32
CA GLN A 50 -3.38 12.00 -6.05
C GLN A 50 -2.83 10.93 -6.99
N CYS A 51 -3.16 9.67 -6.72
CA CYS A 51 -2.88 8.64 -7.71
C CYS A 51 -3.74 8.93 -8.95
N SER A 52 -3.08 9.28 -10.06
CA SER A 52 -3.75 9.58 -11.33
C SER A 52 -4.27 8.32 -12.03
N ASP A 53 -3.88 7.15 -11.54
CA ASP A 53 -4.31 5.86 -12.07
C ASP A 53 -5.68 5.46 -11.48
N ALA A 54 -6.70 5.41 -12.32
CA ALA A 54 -8.06 5.03 -11.92
C ALA A 54 -8.16 3.59 -11.37
N ALA A 55 -7.17 2.74 -11.64
CA ALA A 55 -7.12 1.38 -11.08
C ALA A 55 -6.67 1.35 -9.62
N VAL A 56 -6.11 2.44 -9.10
CA VAL A 56 -5.55 2.52 -7.75
C VAL A 56 -6.44 3.36 -6.85
N SER A 57 -6.79 2.81 -5.70
CA SER A 57 -7.58 3.50 -4.68
C SER A 57 -6.77 3.65 -3.40
N TYR A 58 -6.81 4.84 -2.83
CA TYR A 58 -6.35 5.04 -1.45
C TYR A 58 -7.38 4.45 -0.48
N TYR A 59 -6.90 3.84 0.61
CA TYR A 59 -7.73 3.39 1.71
C TYR A 59 -7.12 3.79 3.05
N HIS A 60 -8.00 3.92 4.05
CA HIS A 60 -7.63 4.16 5.44
C HIS A 60 -8.50 3.26 6.32
N ALA A 61 -7.89 2.29 6.98
CA ALA A 61 -8.55 1.36 7.88
C ALA A 61 -8.12 1.68 9.33
N PRO A 62 -8.99 2.33 10.12
CA PRO A 62 -8.65 2.69 11.48
C PRO A 62 -8.40 1.46 12.35
N LYS A 63 -7.71 1.68 13.47
CA LYS A 63 -7.47 0.65 14.49
C LYS A 63 -8.78 0.02 14.95
N ALA A 64 -8.80 -1.31 15.05
CA ALA A 64 -9.88 -2.11 15.63
C ALA A 64 -9.31 -3.07 16.70
N PRO A 65 -10.13 -3.68 17.57
CA PRO A 65 -9.63 -4.53 18.66
C PRO A 65 -8.66 -5.65 18.24
N HIS A 66 -8.80 -6.17 17.02
CA HIS A 66 -7.94 -7.22 16.46
C HIS A 66 -7.12 -6.74 15.24
N TRP A 67 -7.13 -5.45 14.94
CA TRP A 67 -6.42 -4.86 13.80
C TRP A 67 -5.68 -3.60 14.24
N PRO A 68 -4.34 -3.54 14.12
CA PRO A 68 -3.58 -2.38 14.57
C PRO A 68 -3.94 -1.09 13.80
N GLY A 69 -4.57 -1.21 12.63
CA GLY A 69 -4.91 -0.11 11.75
C GLY A 69 -3.81 0.13 10.72
N ASP A 70 -4.22 0.38 9.49
CA ASP A 70 -3.32 0.67 8.37
C ASP A 70 -3.95 1.66 7.39
N GLU A 71 -3.09 2.31 6.60
CA GLU A 71 -3.48 3.10 5.44
C GLU A 71 -2.64 2.69 4.25
N GLY A 72 -3.11 2.99 3.04
CA GLY A 72 -2.32 2.67 1.87
C GLY A 72 -3.06 2.73 0.56
N PHE A 73 -2.57 1.96 -0.40
CA PHE A 73 -3.06 1.96 -1.76
C PHE A 73 -3.38 0.54 -2.21
N PHE A 74 -4.48 0.39 -2.93
CA PHE A 74 -4.91 -0.88 -3.47
C PHE A 74 -5.19 -0.76 -4.97
N CYS A 75 -4.55 -1.60 -5.77
CA CYS A 75 -4.86 -1.73 -7.18
C CYS A 75 -6.00 -2.74 -7.39
N GLN A 76 -7.15 -2.26 -7.86
CA GLN A 76 -8.34 -3.07 -8.09
C GLN A 76 -8.19 -4.03 -9.29
N GLN A 77 -7.30 -3.71 -10.24
CA GLN A 77 -7.06 -4.56 -11.42
C GLN A 77 -6.10 -5.70 -11.11
N CYS A 78 -4.95 -5.41 -10.48
CA CYS A 78 -3.95 -6.43 -10.14
C CYS A 78 -4.25 -7.16 -8.83
N LEU A 79 -5.17 -6.63 -8.00
CA LEU A 79 -5.48 -7.11 -6.65
C LEU A 79 -4.23 -7.12 -5.75
N VAL A 80 -3.43 -6.06 -5.84
CA VAL A 80 -2.22 -5.86 -5.05
C VAL A 80 -2.40 -4.65 -4.15
N GLY A 81 -2.01 -4.77 -2.88
CA GLY A 81 -2.02 -3.69 -1.90
C GLY A 81 -0.62 -3.27 -1.45
N MET A 82 -0.48 -1.99 -1.10
CA MET A 82 0.59 -1.45 -0.27
C MET A 82 -0.05 -0.99 1.03
N ALA A 83 0.37 -1.56 2.16
CA ALA A 83 -0.15 -1.27 3.49
C ALA A 83 0.93 -0.63 4.36
N PHE A 84 0.60 0.46 5.03
CA PHE A 84 1.46 1.19 5.95
C PHE A 84 0.77 1.26 7.31
N PRO A 85 1.46 0.96 8.42
CA PRO A 85 0.85 1.02 9.75
C PRO A 85 0.38 2.44 10.07
N LEU A 86 -0.74 2.55 10.79
CA LEU A 86 -1.14 3.79 11.44
C LEU A 86 -0.27 4.04 12.69
N ARG A 87 -0.04 5.32 13.01
CA ARG A 87 0.75 5.77 14.16
C ARG A 87 -0.06 5.71 15.45
#